data_AF-A0AAU5MDK0-F1
#
_entry.id   AF-A0AAU5MDK0-F1
#
_cell.length_a   1.000
_cell.length_b   1.000
_cell.length_c   1.000
_cell.angle_alpha   90.00
_cell.angle_beta   90.00
_cell.angle_gamma   90.00
#
_symmetry.space_group_name_H-M   'P 1'
#
loop_
_entity.id
_entity.type
_entity.pdbx_description
1 polymer ?
#
loop_
_entity_poly.entity_id
_entity_poly.type
_entity_poly.pdbx_seq_one_letter_code
_entity_poly.pdbx_strand_id
1 'polypeptide(L)'
;MTPRAPASRDDASAGHFLDAAAELIDAMFDHAIRERPRRLRGIHFPAALEWMRVSDVVGLAQERHGDGASEKAFRNRWPDRNTFVKAAIIHTMLYRDAPEANPALYVAKLPASVSAGSLADSVTELCDGLLGALQARPRSYLLHHIGPLLDQYPDLRTTIIEDIVGTREPWFEGYALLLDALHLELRPGWTIERVGLALQAMLDGFLFRSRIQSEEMNDAGSPDASLFAETVLSFIVGVLDLDDSRRTTHTILDAAARSAQS
;
A
#
# COMPACT_ATOMS: atom_id res chain seq x y z
N MET A 1 -0.59 35.71 32.41
CA MET A 1 -0.17 35.05 31.15
C MET A 1 -0.14 33.56 31.41
N THR A 2 -1.03 32.79 30.79
CA THR A 2 -1.04 31.33 30.87
C THR A 2 0.19 30.80 30.10
N PRO A 3 0.96 29.85 30.65
CA PRO A 3 2.10 29.29 29.93
C PRO A 3 1.63 28.64 28.62
N ARG A 4 2.36 28.89 27.54
CA ARG A 4 2.09 28.26 26.24
C ARG A 4 2.27 26.75 26.41
N ALA A 5 1.27 25.99 25.95
CA ALA A 5 1.31 24.52 26.02
C ALA A 5 2.60 24.00 25.38
N PRO A 6 3.19 22.90 25.92
CA PRO A 6 4.37 22.29 25.33
C PRO A 6 4.07 21.90 23.88
N ALA A 7 5.10 21.98 23.03
CA ALA A 7 4.97 21.57 21.64
C ALA A 7 4.57 20.08 21.59
N SER A 8 3.53 19.79 20.82
CA SER A 8 3.03 18.42 20.64
C SER A 8 3.45 17.89 19.28
N ARG A 9 3.57 16.58 19.16
CA ARG A 9 3.77 15.89 17.88
C ARG A 9 2.49 15.86 17.03
N ASP A 10 1.36 16.23 17.64
CA ASP A 10 0.04 16.26 17.00
C ASP A 10 -0.48 17.69 16.80
N ASP A 11 0.35 18.71 17.03
CA ASP A 11 -0.04 20.10 16.76
C ASP A 11 0.14 20.47 15.28
N ALA A 12 -0.51 21.56 14.85
CA ALA A 12 -0.53 21.97 13.45
C ALA A 12 0.87 22.20 12.85
N SER A 13 1.85 22.66 13.64
CA SER A 13 3.21 22.86 13.12
C SER A 13 4.00 21.55 13.02
N ALA A 14 3.64 20.52 13.78
CA ALA A 14 4.17 19.18 13.55
C ALA A 14 3.78 18.67 12.16
N GLY A 15 2.53 18.93 11.74
CA GLY A 15 2.01 18.63 10.41
C GLY A 15 2.91 19.18 9.30
N HIS A 16 3.33 20.45 9.38
CA HIS A 16 4.19 21.07 8.37
C HIS A 16 5.50 20.31 8.10
N PHE A 17 6.14 19.78 9.15
CA PHE A 17 7.37 19.00 8.98
C PHE A 17 7.11 17.59 8.47
N LEU A 18 5.97 16.99 8.85
CA LEU A 18 5.58 15.65 8.40
C LEU A 18 5.14 15.67 6.93
N ASP A 19 4.41 16.70 6.50
CA ASP A 19 4.03 16.91 5.09
C ASP A 19 5.27 17.14 4.22
N ALA A 20 6.20 17.99 4.68
CA ALA A 20 7.49 18.18 4.00
C ALA A 20 8.29 16.87 3.90
N ALA A 21 8.21 15.99 4.89
CA ALA A 21 8.86 14.68 4.83
C ALA A 21 8.18 13.74 3.84
N ALA A 22 6.85 13.73 3.79
CA ALA A 22 6.07 12.93 2.84
C ALA A 22 6.43 13.31 1.39
N GLU A 23 6.57 14.60 1.11
CA GLU A 23 7.02 15.08 -0.20
C GLU A 23 8.43 14.62 -0.55
N LEU A 24 9.37 14.68 0.40
CA LEU A 24 10.73 14.21 0.18
C LEU A 24 10.77 12.70 -0.03
N ILE A 25 9.91 11.94 0.65
CA ILE A 25 9.70 10.51 0.44
C ILE A 25 9.21 10.25 -0.98
N ASP A 26 8.16 10.95 -1.42
CA ASP A 26 7.63 10.79 -2.77
C ASP A 26 8.68 11.12 -3.83
N ALA A 27 9.40 12.24 -3.67
CA ALA A 27 10.45 12.66 -4.60
C ALA A 27 11.61 11.66 -4.67
N MET A 28 11.94 10.97 -3.57
CA MET A 28 12.96 9.92 -3.60
C MET A 28 12.48 8.70 -4.40
N PHE A 29 11.21 8.32 -4.25
CA PHE A 29 10.67 7.13 -4.91
C PHE A 29 10.23 7.36 -6.35
N ASP A 30 10.19 8.60 -6.82
CA ASP A 30 9.90 8.94 -8.22
C ASP A 30 10.93 8.35 -9.19
N HIS A 31 10.44 7.88 -10.34
CA HIS A 31 11.22 7.33 -11.45
C HIS A 31 12.01 8.42 -12.21
N ALA A 32 11.51 9.65 -12.25
CA ALA A 32 12.15 10.75 -12.94
C ALA A 32 13.26 11.37 -12.08
N ILE A 33 14.50 10.85 -12.18
CA ILE A 33 15.68 11.42 -11.47
C ILE A 33 15.80 12.95 -11.70
N ARG A 34 15.35 13.44 -12.86
CA ARG A 34 15.36 14.88 -13.20
C ARG A 34 14.36 15.71 -12.39
N GLU A 35 13.24 15.12 -11.99
CA GLU A 35 12.19 15.80 -11.20
C GLU A 35 12.54 15.83 -9.70
N ARG A 36 13.51 15.00 -9.29
CA ARG A 36 14.04 15.07 -7.93
C ARG A 36 14.71 16.42 -7.65
N PRO A 37 14.54 16.97 -6.43
CA PRO A 37 15.36 18.06 -5.92
C PRO A 37 16.85 17.82 -6.19
N ARG A 38 17.58 18.86 -6.61
CA ARG A 38 18.95 18.77 -7.14
C ARG A 38 19.90 17.93 -6.27
N ARG A 39 19.74 17.94 -4.94
CA ARG A 39 20.56 17.16 -4.01
C ARG A 39 20.21 15.67 -3.97
N LEU A 40 18.93 15.29 -4.06
CA LEU A 40 18.50 13.88 -4.05
C LEU A 40 19.00 13.12 -5.29
N ARG A 41 19.41 13.83 -6.35
CA ARG A 41 20.05 13.24 -7.54
C ARG A 41 21.40 12.59 -7.27
N GLY A 42 22.12 13.01 -6.22
CA GLY A 42 23.48 12.54 -5.89
C GLY A 42 23.54 11.43 -4.85
N ILE A 43 22.40 10.90 -4.40
CA ILE A 43 22.32 9.88 -3.36
C ILE A 43 22.29 8.50 -4.02
N HIS A 44 23.28 7.68 -3.70
CA HIS A 44 23.36 6.28 -4.12
C HIS A 44 22.90 5.38 -2.96
N PHE A 45 22.01 4.43 -3.27
CA PHE A 45 21.55 3.33 -2.40
C PHE A 45 22.76 2.59 -1.78
N PRO A 46 22.74 2.06 -0.52
CA PRO A 46 21.59 1.56 0.25
C PRO A 46 21.54 2.10 1.69
N ALA A 47 20.66 3.05 1.96
CA ALA A 47 20.23 3.30 3.34
C ALA A 47 18.82 3.87 3.31
N ALA A 48 17.82 3.05 3.70
CA ALA A 48 16.42 3.21 3.27
C ALA A 48 15.86 4.62 3.48
N LEU A 49 16.30 5.33 4.53
CA LEU A 49 15.95 6.74 4.75
C LEU A 49 17.11 7.59 5.31
N GLU A 50 18.37 7.15 5.35
CA GLU A 50 19.48 7.99 5.89
C GLU A 50 19.68 9.28 5.10
N TRP A 51 19.22 9.29 3.85
CA TRP A 51 19.21 10.44 2.98
C TRP A 51 18.31 11.59 3.48
N MET A 52 17.28 11.29 4.29
CA MET A 52 16.37 12.32 4.81
C MET A 52 17.07 13.13 5.93
N ARG A 53 17.52 14.34 5.61
CA ARG A 53 18.16 15.24 6.58
C ARG A 53 17.14 16.19 7.18
N VAL A 54 17.25 16.43 8.50
CA VAL A 54 16.42 17.41 9.22
C VAL A 54 16.48 18.79 8.55
N SER A 55 17.66 19.21 8.10
CA SER A 55 17.84 20.50 7.41
C SER A 55 17.01 20.62 6.14
N ASP A 56 16.86 19.53 5.37
CA ASP A 56 16.11 19.54 4.12
C ASP A 56 14.60 19.61 4.41
N VAL A 57 14.13 18.89 5.44
CA VAL A 57 12.75 18.97 5.92
C VAL A 57 12.42 20.37 6.45
N VAL A 58 13.25 20.91 7.33
CA VAL A 58 13.05 22.24 7.91
C VAL A 58 13.07 23.30 6.82
N GLY A 59 14.03 23.23 5.88
CA GLY A 59 14.08 24.16 4.75
C GLY A 59 12.80 24.14 3.92
N LEU A 60 12.29 22.95 3.57
CA LEU A 60 11.06 22.81 2.79
C LEU A 60 9.82 23.27 3.56
N ALA A 61 9.73 22.94 4.85
CA ALA A 61 8.64 23.38 5.71
C ALA A 61 8.65 24.91 5.91
N GLN A 62 9.84 25.52 6.05
CA GLN A 62 9.99 26.98 6.14
C GLN A 62 9.61 27.69 4.83
N GLU A 63 9.98 27.13 3.67
CA GLU A 63 9.61 27.68 2.37
C GLU A 63 8.08 27.79 2.22
N ARG A 64 7.33 26.81 2.75
CA ARG A 64 5.86 26.74 2.64
C ARG A 64 5.11 27.46 3.74
N HIS A 65 5.60 27.39 4.98
CA HIS A 65 4.87 27.82 6.18
C HIS A 65 5.57 28.93 6.97
N GLY A 66 6.70 29.44 6.46
CA GLY A 66 7.43 30.57 7.04
C GLY A 66 8.03 30.28 8.42
N ASP A 67 8.09 31.31 9.27
CA ASP A 67 8.74 31.26 10.59
C ASP A 67 8.11 30.25 11.56
N GLY A 68 6.88 29.80 11.29
CA GLY A 68 6.19 28.75 12.03
C GLY A 68 6.87 27.38 11.97
N ALA A 69 7.74 27.15 10.98
CA ALA A 69 8.43 25.89 10.73
C ALA A 69 9.95 25.97 10.96
N SER A 70 10.42 26.73 11.95
CA SER A 70 11.86 26.86 12.23
C SER A 70 12.54 25.58 12.76
N GLU A 71 13.87 25.50 12.64
CA GLU A 71 14.71 24.45 13.26
C GLU A 71 14.44 24.32 14.77
N LYS A 72 14.23 25.44 15.47
CA LYS A 72 13.85 25.44 16.89
C LYS A 72 12.49 24.78 17.11
N ALA A 73 11.51 25.07 16.26
CA ALA A 73 10.19 24.47 16.32
C ALA A 73 10.26 22.95 16.05
N PHE A 74 11.12 22.51 15.14
CA PHE A 74 11.37 21.09 14.89
C PHE A 74 11.94 20.38 16.12
N ARG A 75 13.06 20.89 16.68
CA ARG A 75 13.76 20.26 17.81
C ARG A 75 12.94 20.21 19.10
N ASN A 76 12.00 21.14 19.26
CA ASN A 76 11.07 21.13 20.39
C ASN A 76 10.08 19.95 20.35
N ARG A 77 9.90 19.29 19.19
CA ARG A 77 8.95 18.17 19.00
C ARG A 77 9.64 16.81 18.89
N TRP A 78 10.76 16.79 18.17
CA TRP A 78 11.55 15.58 17.97
C TRP A 78 12.95 15.77 18.56
N PRO A 79 13.29 15.03 19.64
CA PRO A 79 14.59 15.15 20.29
C PRO A 79 15.73 14.64 19.41
N ASP A 80 15.42 13.72 18.49
CA ASP A 80 16.36 13.12 17.57
C ASP A 80 15.71 12.81 16.21
N ARG A 81 16.59 12.63 15.22
CA ARG A 81 16.20 12.35 13.84
C ARG A 81 15.44 11.03 13.68
N ASN A 82 15.83 9.97 14.40
CA ASN A 82 15.20 8.66 14.22
C ASN A 82 13.75 8.67 14.68
N THR A 83 13.46 9.36 15.78
CA THR A 83 12.09 9.56 16.26
C THR A 83 11.24 10.33 15.24
N PHE A 84 11.81 11.34 14.58
CA PHE A 84 11.13 12.05 13.50
C PHE A 84 10.91 11.16 12.27
N VAL A 85 11.93 10.44 11.80
CA VAL A 85 11.83 9.58 10.61
C VAL A 85 10.75 8.50 10.78
N LYS A 86 10.63 7.90 11.98
CA LYS A 86 9.53 6.97 12.29
C LYS A 86 8.17 7.64 12.14
N ALA A 87 8.00 8.84 12.67
CA ALA A 87 6.76 9.61 12.55
C ALA A 87 6.45 9.97 11.09
N ALA A 88 7.45 10.36 10.30
CA ALA A 88 7.31 10.65 8.88
C ALA A 88 6.89 9.42 8.05
N ILE A 89 7.48 8.25 8.33
CA ILE A 89 7.06 6.97 7.70
C ILE A 89 5.58 6.73 7.99
N ILE A 90 5.19 6.78 9.26
CA ILE A 90 3.81 6.54 9.69
C ILE A 90 2.87 7.55 9.02
N HIS A 91 3.21 8.84 9.07
CA HIS A 91 2.42 9.91 8.45
C HIS A 91 2.17 9.66 6.95
N THR A 92 3.22 9.27 6.23
CA THR A 92 3.18 9.03 4.79
C THR A 92 2.41 7.75 4.45
N MET A 93 2.66 6.65 5.18
CA MET A 93 1.98 5.37 4.97
C MET A 93 0.49 5.44 5.27
N LEU A 94 0.11 6.23 6.28
CA LEU A 94 -1.28 6.47 6.65
C LEU A 94 -1.98 7.50 5.76
N TYR A 95 -1.28 8.04 4.75
CA TYR A 95 -1.80 9.07 3.86
C TYR A 95 -2.36 10.28 4.61
N ARG A 96 -1.80 10.64 5.78
CA ARG A 96 -2.34 11.73 6.61
C ARG A 96 -2.21 13.10 5.95
N ASP A 97 -1.24 13.26 5.06
CA ASP A 97 -1.03 14.43 4.21
C ASP A 97 -1.95 14.45 2.97
N ALA A 98 -2.48 13.30 2.54
CA ALA A 98 -3.36 13.18 1.38
C ALA A 98 -4.42 12.07 1.59
N PRO A 99 -5.38 12.24 2.52
CA PRO A 99 -6.30 11.16 2.92
C PRO A 99 -7.14 10.60 1.77
N GLU A 100 -7.48 11.43 0.79
CA GLU A 100 -8.21 11.07 -0.42
C GLU A 100 -7.44 10.15 -1.36
N ALA A 101 -6.11 10.11 -1.22
CA ALA A 101 -5.25 9.23 -2.00
C ALA A 101 -5.06 7.84 -1.36
N ASN A 102 -5.70 7.57 -0.21
CA ASN A 102 -5.57 6.30 0.50
C ASN A 102 -6.19 5.15 -0.33
N PRO A 103 -5.40 4.14 -0.73
CA PRO A 103 -5.90 2.98 -1.49
C PRO A 103 -6.98 2.18 -0.77
N ALA A 104 -7.04 2.23 0.57
CA ALA A 104 -8.09 1.57 1.35
C ALA A 104 -9.50 2.06 0.98
N LEU A 105 -9.63 3.28 0.43
CA LEU A 105 -10.91 3.83 -0.04
C LEU A 105 -11.51 3.04 -1.22
N TYR A 106 -10.72 2.23 -1.93
CA TYR A 106 -11.22 1.39 -3.02
C TYR A 106 -12.18 0.30 -2.54
N VAL A 107 -12.18 -0.05 -1.26
CA VAL A 107 -13.14 -1.01 -0.69
C VAL A 107 -14.59 -0.60 -0.94
N ALA A 108 -14.86 0.71 -0.99
CA ALA A 108 -16.18 1.27 -1.25
C ALA A 108 -16.71 0.95 -2.66
N LYS A 109 -15.86 0.44 -3.57
CA LYS A 109 -16.24 0.02 -4.92
C LYS A 109 -16.77 -1.42 -4.97
N LEU A 110 -16.48 -2.26 -3.96
CA LEU A 110 -16.92 -3.67 -3.92
C LEU A 110 -18.44 -3.86 -4.03
N PRO A 111 -19.30 -3.06 -3.37
CA PRO A 111 -20.74 -3.25 -3.49
C PRO A 111 -21.28 -3.11 -4.92
N ALA A 112 -20.64 -2.28 -5.75
CA ALA A 112 -21.06 -2.09 -7.15
C ALA A 112 -20.87 -3.37 -7.98
N SER A 113 -19.90 -4.22 -7.62
CA SER A 113 -19.59 -5.48 -8.30
C SER A 113 -20.72 -6.51 -8.20
N VAL A 114 -21.52 -6.46 -7.14
CA VAL A 114 -22.69 -7.36 -6.95
C VAL A 114 -23.75 -7.13 -8.03
N SER A 115 -23.94 -5.88 -8.44
CA SER A 115 -24.95 -5.46 -9.41
C SER A 115 -24.42 -5.30 -10.84
N ALA A 116 -23.14 -5.61 -11.07
CA ALA A 116 -22.51 -5.44 -12.37
C ALA A 116 -23.09 -6.43 -13.39
N GLY A 117 -23.17 -6.02 -14.66
CA GLY A 117 -23.59 -6.89 -15.76
C GLY A 117 -22.61 -8.06 -16.00
N SER A 118 -21.34 -7.88 -15.61
CA SER A 118 -20.29 -8.89 -15.59
C SER A 118 -19.48 -8.73 -14.31
N LEU A 119 -19.43 -9.79 -13.48
CA LEU A 119 -18.59 -9.80 -12.28
C LEU A 119 -17.10 -9.76 -12.65
N ALA A 120 -16.72 -10.44 -13.73
CA ALA A 120 -15.34 -10.46 -14.20
C ALA A 120 -14.85 -9.06 -14.57
N ASP A 121 -15.63 -8.32 -15.35
CA ASP A 121 -15.29 -6.96 -15.77
C ASP A 121 -15.15 -6.04 -14.54
N SER A 122 -16.05 -6.18 -13.57
CA SER A 122 -15.99 -5.39 -12.34
C SER A 122 -14.75 -5.70 -11.48
N VAL A 123 -14.36 -6.98 -11.39
CA VAL A 123 -13.13 -7.38 -10.71
C VAL A 123 -11.91 -6.84 -11.47
N THR A 124 -11.90 -6.91 -12.79
CA THR A 124 -10.82 -6.35 -13.63
C THR A 124 -10.68 -4.85 -13.41
N GLU A 125 -11.77 -4.08 -13.49
CA GLU A 125 -11.75 -2.63 -13.24
C GLU A 125 -11.26 -2.28 -11.83
N LEU A 126 -11.66 -3.07 -10.82
CA LEU A 126 -11.21 -2.89 -9.45
C LEU A 126 -9.71 -3.15 -9.30
N CYS A 127 -9.24 -4.28 -9.83
CA CYS A 127 -7.83 -4.69 -9.79
C CYS A 127 -6.94 -3.68 -10.51
N ASP A 128 -7.27 -3.32 -11.74
CA ASP A 128 -6.48 -2.41 -12.56
C ASP A 128 -6.52 -0.99 -12.00
N GLY A 129 -7.69 -0.54 -11.54
CA GLY A 129 -7.85 0.75 -10.91
C GLY A 129 -7.07 0.86 -9.59
N LEU A 130 -7.01 -0.20 -8.78
CA LEU A 130 -6.28 -0.22 -7.53
C LEU A 130 -4.76 -0.28 -7.76
N LEU A 131 -4.30 -1.19 -8.63
CA LEU A 131 -2.89 -1.31 -8.98
C LEU A 131 -2.37 -0.02 -9.63
N GLY A 132 -3.13 0.56 -10.57
CA GLY A 132 -2.78 1.83 -11.22
C GLY A 132 -2.69 2.99 -10.22
N ALA A 133 -3.62 3.08 -9.26
CA ALA A 133 -3.55 4.10 -8.22
C ALA A 133 -2.33 3.94 -7.30
N LEU A 134 -1.96 2.70 -6.97
CA LEU A 134 -0.75 2.42 -6.20
C LEU A 134 0.52 2.76 -6.98
N GLN A 135 0.60 2.35 -8.25
CA GLN A 135 1.74 2.63 -9.14
C GLN A 135 1.94 4.13 -9.36
N ALA A 136 0.85 4.90 -9.47
CA ALA A 136 0.90 6.36 -9.64
C ALA A 136 1.43 7.11 -8.41
N ARG A 137 1.63 6.43 -7.28
CA ARG A 137 2.06 7.04 -6.01
C ARG A 137 3.42 6.48 -5.58
N PRO A 138 4.50 7.28 -5.60
CA PRO A 138 5.83 6.80 -5.23
C PRO A 138 5.91 6.21 -3.81
N ARG A 139 5.17 6.76 -2.83
CA ARG A 139 5.08 6.21 -1.47
C ARG A 139 4.52 4.79 -1.36
N SER A 140 3.76 4.28 -2.33
CA SER A 140 3.23 2.90 -2.27
C SER A 140 4.36 1.86 -2.20
N TYR A 141 5.56 2.24 -2.64
CA TYR A 141 6.74 1.40 -2.59
C TYR A 141 7.53 1.51 -1.27
N LEU A 142 7.14 2.42 -0.36
CA LEU A 142 7.89 2.69 0.87
C LEU A 142 8.06 1.41 1.71
N LEU A 143 7.02 0.58 1.81
CA LEU A 143 7.07 -0.71 2.50
C LEU A 143 8.12 -1.66 1.93
N HIS A 144 8.27 -1.75 0.60
CA HIS A 144 9.31 -2.57 -0.03
C HIS A 144 10.72 -2.10 0.31
N HIS A 145 10.90 -0.82 0.62
CA HIS A 145 12.20 -0.25 0.96
C HIS A 145 12.54 -0.36 2.44
N ILE A 146 11.55 -0.22 3.34
CA ILE A 146 11.78 -0.26 4.78
C ILE A 146 11.59 -1.65 5.39
N GLY A 147 10.88 -2.56 4.70
CA GLY A 147 10.57 -3.92 5.16
C GLY A 147 11.77 -4.67 5.76
N PRO A 148 12.92 -4.75 5.05
CA PRO A 148 14.13 -5.42 5.56
C PRO A 148 14.72 -4.82 6.84
N LEU A 149 14.35 -3.58 7.18
CA LEU A 149 14.84 -2.88 8.37
C LEU A 149 13.87 -2.95 9.55
N LEU A 150 12.62 -3.39 9.35
CA LEU A 150 11.59 -3.33 10.39
C LEU A 150 11.93 -4.15 11.64
N ASP A 151 12.71 -5.24 11.51
CA ASP A 151 13.15 -6.04 12.64
C ASP A 151 14.11 -5.28 13.57
N GLN A 152 14.77 -4.23 13.07
CA GLN A 152 15.62 -3.33 13.87
C GLN A 152 14.79 -2.25 14.59
N TYR A 153 13.51 -2.09 14.23
CA TYR A 153 12.61 -1.06 14.75
C TYR A 153 11.26 -1.67 15.17
N PRO A 154 11.20 -2.46 16.26
CA PRO A 154 10.01 -3.21 16.65
C PRO A 154 8.77 -2.34 16.89
N ASP A 155 8.92 -1.13 17.45
CA ASP A 155 7.79 -0.22 17.67
C ASP A 155 7.18 0.26 16.35
N LEU A 156 8.03 0.56 15.37
CA LEU A 156 7.60 0.97 14.03
C LEU A 156 6.92 -0.19 13.31
N ARG A 157 7.51 -1.39 13.40
CA ARG A 157 6.92 -2.62 12.87
C ARG A 157 5.52 -2.87 13.44
N THR A 158 5.37 -2.73 14.75
CA THR A 158 4.08 -2.91 15.44
C THR A 158 3.04 -1.91 14.93
N THR A 159 3.40 -0.63 14.89
CA THR A 159 2.49 0.43 14.40
C THR A 159 2.04 0.19 12.97
N ILE A 160 2.97 -0.21 12.08
CA ILE A 160 2.67 -0.52 10.69
C ILE A 160 1.75 -1.74 10.57
N ILE A 161 2.00 -2.79 11.35
CA ILE A 161 1.15 -3.99 11.33
C ILE A 161 -0.25 -3.68 11.84
N GLU A 162 -0.38 -2.92 12.91
CA GLU A 162 -1.68 -2.50 13.45
C GLU A 162 -2.50 -1.73 12.41
N ASP A 163 -1.86 -0.82 11.66
CA ASP A 163 -2.52 -0.11 10.57
C ASP A 163 -2.89 -1.04 9.39
N ILE A 164 -1.98 -1.90 8.96
CA ILE A 164 -2.27 -2.88 7.91
C ILE A 164 -3.45 -3.78 8.31
N VAL A 165 -3.54 -4.17 9.58
CA VAL A 165 -4.68 -4.94 10.09
C VAL A 165 -5.96 -4.10 10.07
N GLY A 166 -5.92 -2.87 10.57
CA GLY A 166 -7.09 -1.98 10.60
C GLY A 166 -7.63 -1.64 9.21
N THR A 167 -6.75 -1.55 8.20
CA THR A 167 -7.15 -1.34 6.81
C THR A 167 -7.64 -2.61 6.12
N ARG A 168 -7.29 -3.81 6.59
CA ARG A 168 -7.75 -5.10 6.03
C ARG A 168 -9.17 -5.46 6.40
N GLU A 169 -9.60 -5.15 7.63
CA GLU A 169 -10.92 -5.56 8.13
C GLU A 169 -12.07 -5.15 7.19
N PRO A 170 -12.16 -3.90 6.70
CA PRO A 170 -13.19 -3.51 5.74
C PRO A 170 -13.17 -4.32 4.44
N TRP A 171 -11.99 -4.70 3.95
CA TRP A 171 -11.87 -5.53 2.76
C TRP A 171 -12.41 -6.94 3.00
N PHE A 172 -12.12 -7.53 4.16
CA PHE A 172 -12.62 -8.86 4.50
C PHE A 172 -14.14 -8.86 4.62
N GLU A 173 -14.72 -7.85 5.27
CA GLU A 173 -16.17 -7.65 5.33
C GLU A 173 -16.76 -7.49 3.92
N GLY A 174 -16.13 -6.68 3.07
CA GLY A 174 -16.57 -6.49 1.69
C GLY A 174 -16.55 -7.79 0.87
N TYR A 175 -15.50 -8.61 1.02
CA TYR A 175 -15.43 -9.92 0.36
C TYR A 175 -16.51 -10.87 0.87
N ALA A 176 -16.75 -10.92 2.19
CA ALA A 176 -17.78 -11.77 2.76
C ALA A 176 -19.19 -11.39 2.24
N LEU A 177 -19.49 -10.09 2.19
CA LEU A 177 -20.75 -9.58 1.63
C LEU A 177 -20.91 -9.90 0.14
N LEU A 178 -19.83 -9.79 -0.64
CA LEU A 178 -19.85 -10.14 -2.06
C LEU A 178 -20.13 -11.62 -2.28
N LEU A 179 -19.49 -12.51 -1.51
CA LEU A 179 -19.73 -13.95 -1.61
C LEU A 179 -21.16 -14.32 -1.20
N ASP A 180 -21.66 -13.75 -0.11
CA ASP A 180 -23.03 -14.00 0.38
C ASP A 180 -24.08 -13.55 -0.65
N ALA A 181 -23.93 -12.34 -1.18
CA ALA A 181 -24.86 -11.77 -2.16
C ALA A 181 -24.92 -12.56 -3.47
N LEU A 182 -23.82 -13.21 -3.85
CA LEU A 182 -23.72 -14.04 -5.05
C LEU A 182 -23.97 -15.54 -4.77
N HIS A 183 -24.26 -15.89 -3.51
CA HIS A 183 -24.41 -17.28 -3.05
C HIS A 183 -23.21 -18.17 -3.41
N LEU A 184 -22.01 -17.61 -3.29
CA LEU A 184 -20.75 -18.27 -3.59
C LEU A 184 -20.12 -18.82 -2.31
N GLU A 185 -19.65 -20.06 -2.39
CA GLU A 185 -18.96 -20.72 -1.28
C GLU A 185 -17.47 -20.90 -1.57
N LEU A 186 -16.65 -20.84 -0.52
CA LEU A 186 -15.23 -21.14 -0.59
C LEU A 186 -14.99 -22.65 -0.49
N ARG A 187 -13.99 -23.15 -1.21
CA ARG A 187 -13.52 -24.53 -1.08
C ARG A 187 -12.96 -24.80 0.32
N PRO A 188 -13.03 -26.05 0.82
CA PRO A 188 -12.49 -26.38 2.14
C PRO A 188 -11.01 -26.00 2.29
N GLY A 189 -10.69 -25.38 3.42
CA GLY A 189 -9.34 -24.87 3.72
C GLY A 189 -9.14 -23.39 3.36
N TRP A 190 -10.04 -22.78 2.60
CA TRP A 190 -10.07 -21.33 2.38
C TRP A 190 -11.00 -20.64 3.36
N THR A 191 -10.56 -19.48 3.84
CA THR A 191 -11.36 -18.55 4.65
C THR A 191 -11.23 -17.16 4.02
N ILE A 192 -12.12 -16.23 4.37
CA ILE A 192 -12.06 -14.85 3.88
C ILE A 192 -10.70 -14.22 4.19
N GLU A 193 -10.15 -14.46 5.37
CA GLU A 193 -8.85 -13.92 5.79
C GLU A 193 -7.72 -14.49 4.93
N ARG A 194 -7.75 -15.80 4.63
CA ARG A 194 -6.75 -16.43 3.74
C ARG A 194 -6.85 -15.89 2.32
N VAL A 195 -8.06 -15.69 1.81
CA VAL A 195 -8.31 -15.08 0.50
C VAL A 195 -7.76 -13.66 0.48
N GLY A 196 -8.13 -12.82 1.46
CA GLY A 196 -7.68 -11.44 1.52
C GLY A 196 -6.15 -11.31 1.67
N LEU A 197 -5.52 -12.16 2.48
CA LEU A 197 -4.06 -12.22 2.58
C LEU A 197 -3.39 -12.62 1.26
N ALA A 198 -3.95 -13.59 0.55
CA ALA A 198 -3.43 -14.01 -0.75
C ALA A 198 -3.57 -12.89 -1.80
N LEU A 199 -4.73 -12.23 -1.87
CA LEU A 199 -4.98 -11.10 -2.76
C LEU A 199 -4.03 -9.93 -2.47
N GLN A 200 -3.79 -9.61 -1.19
CA GLN A 200 -2.81 -8.58 -0.83
C GLN A 200 -1.38 -8.99 -1.22
N ALA A 201 -0.98 -10.23 -0.96
CA ALA A 201 0.35 -10.70 -1.34
C ALA A 201 0.56 -10.66 -2.86
N MET A 202 -0.48 -10.98 -3.64
CA MET A 202 -0.48 -10.79 -5.09
C MET A 202 -0.31 -9.31 -5.44
N LEU A 203 -1.14 -8.41 -4.90
CA LEU A 203 -1.06 -6.97 -5.14
C LEU A 203 0.34 -6.41 -4.83
N ASP A 204 0.90 -6.75 -3.66
CA ASP A 204 2.23 -6.31 -3.23
C ASP A 204 3.32 -6.81 -4.19
N GLY A 205 3.19 -8.06 -4.67
CA GLY A 205 4.09 -8.67 -5.64
C GLY A 205 4.01 -8.01 -7.02
N PHE A 206 2.79 -7.76 -7.51
CA PHE A 206 2.55 -7.08 -8.79
C PHE A 206 3.01 -5.63 -8.75
N LEU A 207 2.74 -4.90 -7.66
CA LEU A 207 3.23 -3.55 -7.45
C LEU A 207 4.77 -3.54 -7.50
N PHE A 208 5.43 -4.40 -6.73
CA PHE A 208 6.89 -4.50 -6.72
C PHE A 208 7.47 -4.82 -8.11
N ARG A 209 6.90 -5.80 -8.81
CA ARG A 209 7.34 -6.19 -10.16
C ARG A 209 7.15 -5.07 -11.17
N SER A 210 6.06 -4.31 -11.07
CA SER A 210 5.80 -3.15 -11.94
C SER A 210 6.90 -2.07 -11.83
N ARG A 211 7.61 -2.00 -10.69
CA ARG A 211 8.73 -1.08 -10.49
C ARG A 211 10.06 -1.59 -11.06
N ILE A 212 10.27 -2.89 -11.07
CA ILE A 212 11.57 -3.52 -11.43
C ILE A 212 11.58 -4.00 -12.89
N GLN A 213 10.44 -4.44 -13.41
CA GLN A 213 10.26 -5.05 -14.72
C GLN A 213 9.10 -4.35 -15.44
N SER A 214 9.13 -3.02 -15.47
CA SER A 214 7.99 -2.22 -15.93
C SER A 214 7.61 -2.49 -17.39
N GLU A 215 8.59 -2.76 -18.26
CA GLU A 215 8.34 -3.07 -19.67
C GLU A 215 7.59 -4.40 -19.80
N GLU A 216 8.10 -5.47 -19.17
CA GLU A 216 7.45 -6.79 -19.23
C GLU A 216 6.08 -6.80 -18.56
N MET A 217 5.91 -6.06 -17.45
CA MET A 217 4.63 -5.95 -16.77
C MET A 217 3.59 -5.19 -17.60
N ASN A 218 4.01 -4.19 -18.37
CA ASN A 218 3.13 -3.47 -19.30
C ASN A 218 2.77 -4.34 -20.51
N ASP A 219 3.74 -5.07 -21.05
CA ASP A 219 3.54 -5.96 -22.21
C ASP A 219 2.66 -7.18 -21.88
N ALA A 220 2.62 -7.59 -20.61
CA ALA A 220 1.78 -8.67 -20.14
C ALA A 220 0.28 -8.29 -19.99
N GLY A 221 -0.08 -7.04 -20.26
CA GLY A 221 -1.48 -6.62 -20.33
C GLY A 221 -2.12 -6.98 -21.67
N SER A 222 -3.42 -7.30 -21.64
CA SER A 222 -4.26 -7.36 -22.84
C SER A 222 -5.19 -6.13 -22.88
N PRO A 223 -5.83 -5.82 -24.03
CA PRO A 223 -6.86 -4.78 -24.09
C PRO A 223 -8.05 -5.04 -23.15
N ASP A 224 -8.30 -6.31 -22.81
CA ASP A 224 -9.48 -6.74 -22.07
C ASP A 224 -9.21 -6.88 -20.56
N ALA A 225 -7.97 -7.23 -20.17
CA ALA A 225 -7.55 -7.33 -18.77
C ALA A 225 -6.02 -7.28 -18.62
N SER A 226 -5.56 -6.71 -17.50
CA SER A 226 -4.15 -6.83 -17.11
C SER A 226 -3.80 -8.24 -16.61
N LEU A 227 -2.51 -8.59 -16.62
CA LEU A 227 -2.02 -9.83 -15.99
C LEU A 227 -2.43 -9.94 -14.52
N PHE A 228 -2.50 -8.80 -13.80
CA PHE A 228 -2.90 -8.80 -12.39
C PHE A 228 -4.37 -9.20 -12.23
N ALA A 229 -5.27 -8.57 -13.00
CA ALA A 229 -6.69 -8.88 -12.99
C ALA A 229 -6.94 -10.35 -13.34
N GLU A 230 -6.32 -10.86 -14.40
CA GLU A 230 -6.44 -12.28 -14.81
C GLU A 230 -5.92 -13.25 -13.74
N THR A 231 -4.83 -12.88 -13.05
CA THR A 231 -4.29 -13.69 -11.95
C THR A 231 -5.27 -13.73 -10.78
N VAL A 232 -5.89 -12.61 -10.44
CA VAL A 232 -6.90 -12.52 -9.38
C VAL A 232 -8.14 -13.33 -9.75
N LEU A 233 -8.66 -13.20 -10.98
CA LEU A 233 -9.80 -13.98 -11.45
C LEU A 233 -9.52 -15.48 -11.43
N SER A 234 -8.37 -15.89 -11.96
CA SER A 234 -7.93 -17.30 -11.95
C SER A 234 -7.82 -17.85 -10.52
N PHE A 235 -7.29 -17.04 -9.59
CA PHE A 235 -7.23 -17.39 -8.18
C PHE A 235 -8.63 -17.52 -7.56
N ILE A 236 -9.50 -16.53 -7.76
CA ILE A 236 -10.88 -16.54 -7.24
C ILE A 236 -11.62 -17.78 -7.73
N VAL A 237 -11.60 -18.07 -9.02
CA VAL A 237 -12.22 -19.28 -9.59
C VAL A 237 -11.64 -20.55 -8.95
N GLY A 238 -10.33 -20.59 -8.69
CA GLY A 238 -9.67 -21.73 -8.06
C GLY A 238 -10.03 -21.95 -6.58
N VAL A 239 -10.40 -20.90 -5.84
CA VAL A 239 -10.76 -20.99 -4.41
C VAL A 239 -12.27 -21.09 -4.16
N LEU A 240 -13.10 -20.79 -5.15
CA LEU A 240 -14.56 -20.95 -5.08
C LEU A 240 -14.99 -22.39 -5.38
N ASP A 241 -15.98 -22.87 -4.62
CA ASP A 241 -16.60 -24.19 -4.80
C ASP A 241 -17.78 -24.11 -5.78
N LEU A 242 -17.50 -23.67 -7.02
CA LEU A 242 -18.51 -23.43 -8.05
C LEU A 242 -19.26 -24.71 -8.49
N ASP A 243 -18.71 -25.88 -8.18
CA ASP A 243 -19.27 -27.19 -8.51
C ASP A 243 -19.90 -27.92 -7.30
N ASP A 244 -19.99 -27.25 -6.14
CA ASP A 244 -20.45 -27.82 -4.85
C ASP A 244 -19.79 -29.17 -4.54
N SER A 245 -18.54 -29.35 -4.97
CA SER A 245 -17.85 -30.63 -4.84
C SER A 245 -17.32 -30.84 -3.43
N ARG A 246 -17.21 -29.78 -2.62
CA ARG A 246 -16.60 -29.80 -1.28
C ARG A 246 -15.19 -30.37 -1.29
N ARG A 247 -14.48 -30.21 -2.40
CA ARG A 247 -13.11 -30.68 -2.59
C ARG A 247 -12.12 -29.55 -2.42
N THR A 248 -11.00 -29.87 -1.77
CA THR A 248 -9.86 -28.95 -1.67
C THR A 248 -9.20 -28.78 -3.04
N THR A 249 -8.55 -27.62 -3.26
CA THR A 249 -7.78 -27.34 -4.48
C THR A 249 -6.72 -28.42 -4.75
N HIS A 250 -6.07 -28.96 -3.71
CA HIS A 250 -5.10 -30.06 -3.82
C HIS A 250 -5.73 -31.31 -4.43
N THR A 251 -6.88 -31.73 -3.91
CA THR A 251 -7.59 -32.93 -4.38
C THR A 251 -8.02 -32.80 -5.83
N ILE A 252 -8.36 -31.59 -6.28
CA ILE A 252 -8.77 -31.31 -7.67
C ILE A 252 -7.55 -31.41 -8.59
N LEU A 253 -6.46 -30.73 -8.24
CA LEU A 253 -5.22 -30.74 -9.02
C LEU A 253 -4.67 -32.17 -9.18
N ASP A 254 -4.61 -32.94 -8.09
CA ASP A 254 -4.14 -34.33 -8.12
C ASP A 254 -5.01 -35.23 -9.02
N ALA A 255 -6.32 -35.01 -9.02
CA ALA A 255 -7.23 -35.76 -9.88
C ALA A 255 -7.06 -35.38 -11.36
N ALA A 256 -6.97 -34.08 -11.65
CA ALA A 256 -6.72 -33.59 -13.01
C ALA A 256 -5.40 -34.11 -13.57
N ALA A 257 -4.33 -34.11 -12.75
CA ALA A 257 -3.03 -34.63 -13.13
C ALA A 257 -3.06 -36.13 -13.45
N ARG A 258 -3.79 -36.94 -12.66
CA ARG A 258 -3.98 -38.37 -12.94
C ARG A 258 -4.78 -38.61 -14.21
N SER A 259 -5.86 -37.85 -14.44
CA SER A 259 -6.67 -37.96 -15.66
C SER A 259 -5.92 -37.56 -16.93
N ALA A 260 -4.95 -36.65 -16.84
CA ALA A 260 -4.12 -36.28 -17.99
C ALA A 260 -3.05 -37.34 -18.35
N GLN A 261 -2.78 -38.29 -17.45
CA GLN A 261 -1.81 -39.37 -17.65
C GLN A 261 -2.46 -40.67 -18.16
N SER A 262 -3.79 -40.76 -18.15
CA SER A 262 -4.57 -41.90 -18.64
C SER A 262 -5.06 -41.68 -20.07
#